data_AF-A0A940KZ77-F1
#
_entry.id   AF-A0A940KZ77-F1
#
_cell.length_a   1.000
_cell.length_b   1.000
_cell.length_c   1.000
_cell.angle_alpha   90.00
_cell.angle_beta   90.00
_cell.angle_gamma   90.00
#
_symmetry.space_group_name_H-M   'P 1'
#
loop_
_entity.id
_entity.type
_entity.pdbx_description
1 polymer ?
#
loop_
_entity_poly.entity_id
_entity_poly.type
_entity_poly.pdbx_seq_one_letter_code
_entity_poly.pdbx_strand_id
1 'polypeptide(L)'
;MVVDVRPRHYANWTFLAFSAVLAQTIVLYLLAALVLPDAFGDAAVDLREHYYGHRTWFFALLVLLIVASLGKQLVLFGTAPRAADLAFHLGFAAMGVSGIAIARPRYHQLLALAATLLIGAYIALLFTRLD
;
A
#
# COMPACT_ATOMS: atom_id res chain seq x y z
N MET A 1 -18.92 -45.69 -6.44
CA MET A 1 -18.71 -44.33 -6.97
C MET A 1 -17.45 -43.78 -6.31
N VAL A 2 -16.30 -43.93 -6.95
CA VAL A 2 -15.02 -43.42 -6.42
C VAL A 2 -14.95 -41.95 -6.83
N VAL A 3 -14.96 -41.05 -5.84
CA VAL A 3 -14.74 -39.63 -6.09
C VAL A 3 -13.27 -39.48 -6.51
N ASP A 4 -13.04 -39.20 -7.78
CA ASP A 4 -11.73 -38.78 -8.30
C ASP A 4 -11.40 -37.40 -7.72
N VAL A 5 -10.85 -37.37 -6.52
CA VAL A 5 -10.30 -36.16 -5.92
C VAL A 5 -8.95 -35.90 -6.59
N ARG A 6 -8.98 -35.40 -7.83
CA ARG A 6 -7.76 -34.84 -8.44
C ARG A 6 -7.31 -33.68 -7.56
N PRO A 7 -6.08 -33.69 -7.01
CA PRO A 7 -5.54 -32.49 -6.40
C PRO A 7 -5.56 -31.40 -7.47
N ARG A 8 -6.42 -30.40 -7.27
CA ARG A 8 -6.44 -29.17 -8.08
C ARG A 8 -5.01 -28.66 -8.08
N HIS A 9 -4.45 -28.44 -9.27
CA HIS A 9 -3.07 -28.02 -9.45
C HIS A 9 -2.71 -26.95 -8.42
N TYR A 10 -1.87 -27.31 -7.44
CA TYR A 10 -1.28 -26.33 -6.56
C TYR A 10 -0.48 -25.41 -7.48
N ALA A 11 -0.91 -24.15 -7.62
CA ALA A 11 -0.06 -23.12 -8.19
C ALA A 11 1.31 -23.25 -7.48
N ASN A 12 2.41 -23.23 -8.24
CA ASN A 12 3.76 -23.47 -7.72
C ASN A 12 4.16 -22.37 -6.71
N TRP A 13 3.64 -22.43 -5.49
CA TRP A 13 3.91 -21.51 -4.42
C TRP A 13 5.31 -21.79 -3.89
N THR A 14 6.21 -20.87 -4.13
CA THR A 14 7.53 -20.87 -3.52
C THR A 14 7.47 -20.10 -2.20
N PHE A 15 8.42 -20.38 -1.30
CA PHE A 15 8.60 -19.56 -0.11
C PHE A 15 8.74 -18.07 -0.45
N LEU A 16 9.46 -17.76 -1.53
CA LEU A 16 9.62 -16.39 -2.03
C LEU A 16 8.29 -15.74 -2.44
N ALA A 17 7.45 -16.46 -3.19
CA ALA A 17 6.11 -15.98 -3.57
C ALA A 17 5.23 -15.71 -2.34
N PHE A 18 5.26 -16.61 -1.36
CA PHE A 18 4.59 -16.43 -0.09
C PHE A 18 5.11 -15.20 0.68
N SER A 19 6.43 -15.08 0.83
CA SER A 19 7.06 -13.94 1.51
C SER A 19 6.76 -12.61 0.83
N ALA A 20 6.68 -12.56 -0.50
CA ALA A 20 6.34 -11.33 -1.23
C ALA A 20 4.91 -10.85 -0.92
N VAL A 21 3.94 -11.77 -0.89
CA VAL A 21 2.56 -11.46 -0.49
C VAL A 21 2.51 -11.04 0.98
N LEU A 22 3.20 -11.78 1.85
CA LEU A 22 3.23 -11.50 3.29
C LEU A 22 3.87 -10.14 3.58
N ALA A 23 4.96 -9.77 2.89
CA ALA A 23 5.63 -8.49 3.06
C ALA A 23 4.69 -7.31 2.80
N GLN A 24 3.88 -7.37 1.74
CA GLN A 24 2.88 -6.33 1.44
C GLN A 24 1.88 -6.18 2.61
N THR A 25 1.39 -7.31 3.14
CA THR A 25 0.44 -7.30 4.27
C THR A 25 1.07 -6.79 5.56
N ILE A 26 2.33 -7.16 5.86
CA ILE A 26 3.09 -6.66 7.02
C ILE A 26 3.22 -5.14 6.95
N VAL A 27 3.61 -4.60 5.80
CA VAL A 27 3.78 -3.15 5.64
C VAL A 27 2.44 -2.42 5.79
N LEU A 28 1.36 -2.98 5.25
CA LEU A 28 0.02 -2.44 5.43
C LEU A 28 -0.43 -2.44 6.90
N TYR A 29 -0.12 -3.51 7.64
CA TYR A 29 -0.36 -3.58 9.08
C TYR A 29 0.41 -2.49 9.84
N LEU A 30 1.70 -2.30 9.53
CA LEU A 30 2.52 -1.26 10.16
C LEU A 30 1.99 0.14 9.85
N LEU A 31 1.50 0.40 8.64
CA LEU A 31 0.83 1.66 8.29
C LEU A 31 -0.41 1.91 9.14
N ALA A 32 -1.26 0.90 9.30
CA ALA A 32 -2.47 0.99 10.11
C ALA A 32 -2.13 1.26 11.59
N ALA A 33 -1.14 0.55 12.13
CA ALA A 33 -0.65 0.74 13.50
C ALA A 33 -0.10 2.15 13.73
N LEU A 34 0.48 2.78 12.70
CA LEU A 34 1.06 4.12 12.83
C LEU A 34 0.01 5.23 12.70
N VAL A 35 -1.01 5.02 11.87
CA VAL A 35 -2.10 6.00 11.66
C VAL A 35 -3.01 6.08 12.87
N LEU A 36 -3.37 4.95 13.47
CA LEU A 36 -4.30 4.92 14.59
C LEU A 36 -3.52 5.18 15.89
N PRO A 37 -3.85 6.24 16.64
CA PRO A 37 -3.30 6.42 17.98
C PRO A 37 -3.86 5.37 18.94
N ASP A 38 -3.18 5.15 20.06
CA ASP A 38 -3.66 4.31 21.16
C ASP A 38 -4.97 4.87 21.71
N ALA A 39 -6.10 4.35 21.22
CA ALA A 39 -7.44 4.84 21.54
C ALA A 39 -7.97 4.34 22.89
N PHE A 40 -7.21 3.52 23.61
CA PHE A 40 -7.62 2.86 24.86
C PHE A 40 -7.18 3.59 26.13
N GLY A 41 -6.64 4.82 26.02
CA GLY A 41 -6.29 5.66 27.17
C GLY A 41 -7.39 6.67 27.53
N ASP A 42 -7.43 7.10 28.80
CA ASP A 42 -8.38 8.11 29.31
C ASP A 42 -8.08 9.55 28.84
N ALA A 43 -6.96 9.77 28.14
CA ALA A 43 -6.55 11.09 27.67
C ALA A 43 -7.00 11.35 26.22
N ALA A 44 -7.53 12.56 25.97
CA ALA A 44 -7.81 13.02 24.62
C ALA A 44 -6.51 13.06 23.79
N VAL A 45 -6.50 12.40 22.63
CA VAL A 45 -5.33 12.38 21.73
C VAL A 45 -5.42 13.55 20.73
N ASP A 46 -4.38 14.38 20.68
CA ASP A 46 -4.21 15.36 19.61
C ASP A 46 -3.82 14.63 18.31
N LEU A 47 -4.79 14.47 17.41
CA LEU A 47 -4.60 13.83 16.10
C LEU A 47 -3.58 14.56 15.22
N ARG A 48 -3.49 15.89 15.35
CA ARG A 48 -2.54 16.68 14.58
C ARG A 48 -1.13 16.41 15.05
N GLU A 49 -0.91 16.46 16.36
CA GLU A 49 0.40 16.16 16.95
C GLU A 49 0.83 14.73 16.61
N HIS A 50 -0.06 13.75 16.79
CA HIS A 50 0.19 12.35 16.42
C HIS A 50 0.58 12.20 14.95
N TYR A 51 -0.15 12.85 14.04
CA TYR A 51 0.15 12.83 12.61
C TYR A 51 1.55 13.38 12.30
N TYR A 52 1.89 14.58 12.80
CA TYR A 52 3.18 15.19 12.49
C TYR A 52 4.36 14.48 13.16
N GLY A 53 4.15 13.86 14.32
CA GLY A 53 5.14 13.02 15.00
C GLY A 53 5.50 11.77 14.20
N HIS A 54 4.53 11.17 13.49
CA HIS A 54 4.73 9.93 12.74
C HIS A 54 4.83 10.10 11.22
N ARG A 55 4.64 11.32 10.71
CA ARG A 55 4.59 11.67 9.28
C ARG A 55 5.66 10.99 8.44
N THR A 56 6.93 11.11 8.83
CA THR A 56 8.07 10.56 8.08
C THR A 56 7.97 9.04 7.95
N TRP A 57 7.67 8.35 9.05
CA TRP A 57 7.53 6.90 9.06
C TRP A 57 6.31 6.43 8.29
N PHE A 58 5.19 7.16 8.38
CA PHE A 58 3.98 6.85 7.62
C PHE A 58 4.26 6.87 6.12
N PHE A 59 4.86 7.95 5.62
CA PHE A 59 5.15 8.05 4.19
C PHE A 59 6.30 7.13 3.74
N ALA A 60 7.27 6.82 4.61
CA ALA A 60 8.30 5.82 4.30
C ALA A 60 7.70 4.42 4.14
N LEU A 61 6.80 4.02 5.04
CA LEU A 61 6.07 2.76 4.94
C LEU A 61 5.12 2.74 3.74
N LEU A 62 4.53 3.87 3.37
CA LEU A 62 3.71 3.98 2.15
C LEU A 62 4.56 3.72 0.89
N VAL A 63 5.75 4.32 0.79
CA VAL A 63 6.67 4.05 -0.32
C VAL A 63 7.10 2.58 -0.31
N LEU A 64 7.39 2.01 0.86
CA LEU A 64 7.72 0.59 0.99
C LEU A 64 6.57 -0.32 0.55
N LEU A 65 5.31 0.05 0.83
CA LEU A 65 4.14 -0.69 0.37
C LEU A 65 4.06 -0.74 -1.16
N ILE A 66 4.35 0.38 -1.83
CA ILE A 66 4.42 0.47 -3.30
C ILE A 66 5.54 -0.44 -3.84
N VAL A 67 6.73 -0.41 -3.23
CA VAL A 67 7.85 -1.29 -3.59
C VAL A 67 7.47 -2.76 -3.42
N ALA A 68 6.81 -3.11 -2.31
CA ALA A 68 6.34 -4.48 -2.06
C ALA A 68 5.28 -4.92 -3.08
N SER A 69 4.36 -4.05 -3.47
CA SER A 69 3.34 -4.32 -4.49
C SER A 69 3.97 -4.63 -5.86
N LEU A 70 4.91 -3.80 -6.30
CA LEU A 70 5.65 -4.01 -7.56
C LEU A 70 6.53 -5.26 -7.50
N GLY A 71 7.23 -5.48 -6.39
CA GLY A 71 8.03 -6.67 -6.17
C GLY A 71 7.21 -7.95 -6.21
N LYS A 72 6.03 -7.94 -5.58
CA LYS A 72 5.05 -9.04 -5.65
C LYS A 72 4.62 -9.34 -7.08
N GLN A 73 4.34 -8.31 -7.90
CA GLN A 73 3.96 -8.50 -9.30
C GLN A 73 5.06 -9.25 -10.08
N LEU A 74 6.32 -8.84 -9.91
CA LEU A 74 7.46 -9.49 -10.54
C LEU A 74 7.65 -10.93 -10.05
N VAL A 75 7.54 -11.17 -8.74
CA VAL A 75 7.76 -12.50 -8.15
C VAL A 75 6.64 -13.48 -8.54
N LEU A 76 5.38 -13.05 -8.54
CA LEU A 76 4.24 -13.94 -8.79
C LEU A 76 4.01 -14.19 -10.29
N PHE A 77 4.22 -13.18 -11.13
CA PHE A 77 3.83 -13.25 -12.54
C PHE A 77 5.01 -13.18 -13.50
N GLY A 78 6.22 -12.84 -13.04
CA GLY A 78 7.40 -12.71 -13.90
C GLY A 78 7.33 -11.55 -14.89
N THR A 79 6.33 -10.67 -14.77
CA THR A 79 6.05 -9.60 -15.72
C THR A 79 6.05 -8.24 -15.02
N ALA A 80 6.51 -7.21 -15.72
CA ALA A 80 6.31 -5.84 -15.28
C ALA A 80 4.80 -5.49 -15.24
N PRO A 81 4.38 -4.57 -14.36
CA PRO A 81 3.01 -4.06 -14.39
C PRO A 81 2.72 -3.36 -15.71
N ARG A 82 1.43 -3.30 -16.08
CA ARG A 82 1.00 -2.54 -17.26
C ARG A 82 1.35 -1.06 -17.05
N ALA A 83 1.61 -0.33 -18.15
CA ALA A 83 2.09 1.05 -18.07
C ALA A 83 1.21 1.97 -17.21
N ALA A 84 -0.12 1.82 -17.31
CA ALA A 84 -1.05 2.60 -16.49
C ALA A 84 -0.94 2.27 -14.99
N ASP A 85 -0.88 0.99 -14.63
CA ASP A 85 -0.71 0.54 -13.25
C ASP A 85 0.63 1.03 -12.65
N LEU A 86 1.71 0.91 -13.43
CA LEU A 86 3.01 1.43 -13.04
C LEU A 86 2.97 2.96 -12.84
N ALA A 87 2.27 3.69 -13.70
CA ALA A 87 2.13 5.15 -13.56
C ALA A 87 1.42 5.53 -12.25
N PHE A 88 0.39 4.79 -11.84
CA PHE A 88 -0.27 5.00 -10.54
C PHE A 88 0.68 4.69 -9.38
N HIS A 89 1.38 3.57 -9.41
CA HIS A 89 2.38 3.22 -8.38
C HIS A 89 3.46 4.30 -8.25
N LEU A 90 4.01 4.79 -9.36
CA LEU A 90 4.98 5.89 -9.36
C LEU A 90 4.38 7.20 -8.83
N GLY A 91 3.12 7.49 -9.16
CA GLY A 91 2.38 8.63 -8.60
C GLY A 91 2.26 8.54 -7.08
N PHE A 92 1.82 7.41 -6.55
CA PHE A 92 1.75 7.18 -5.10
C PHE A 92 3.11 7.28 -4.42
N ALA A 93 4.16 6.72 -5.03
CA ALA A 93 5.53 6.82 -4.51
C ALA A 93 6.01 8.27 -4.48
N ALA A 94 5.79 9.04 -5.55
CA ALA A 94 6.15 10.46 -5.61
C ALA A 94 5.42 11.28 -4.54
N MET A 95 4.12 11.03 -4.35
CA MET A 95 3.35 11.63 -3.27
C MET A 95 3.90 11.24 -1.89
N GLY A 96 4.26 9.97 -1.68
CA GLY A 96 4.90 9.50 -0.45
C GLY A 96 6.21 10.23 -0.16
N VAL A 97 7.14 10.23 -1.12
CA VAL A 97 8.43 10.94 -1.01
C VAL A 97 8.22 12.42 -0.71
N SER A 98 7.27 13.07 -1.38
CA SER A 98 6.96 14.47 -1.14
C SER A 98 6.38 14.72 0.27
N GLY A 99 5.59 13.78 0.79
CA GLY A 99 5.06 13.79 2.15
C GLY A 99 6.13 13.62 3.23
N ILE A 100 7.27 13.01 2.89
CA ILE A 100 8.48 12.99 3.73
C ILE A 100 9.22 14.33 3.67
N ALA A 101 9.39 14.89 2.48
CA ALA A 101 10.21 16.07 2.26
C ALA A 101 9.57 17.38 2.76
N ILE A 102 8.25 17.52 2.69
CA ILE A 102 7.54 18.78 2.94
C ILE A 102 6.70 18.65 4.21
N ALA A 103 7.02 19.39 5.27
CA ALA A 103 6.30 19.35 6.55
C ALA A 103 5.19 20.41 6.71
N ARG A 104 4.86 21.14 5.63
CA ARG A 104 3.93 22.28 5.69
C ARG A 104 2.47 21.83 5.88
N PRO A 105 1.69 22.39 6.82
CA PRO A 105 0.34 21.87 7.07
C PRO A 105 -0.64 21.94 5.90
N ARG A 106 -0.65 23.06 5.17
CA ARG A 106 -1.48 23.20 3.96
C ARG A 106 -1.08 22.21 2.87
N TYR A 107 0.20 21.84 2.80
CA TYR A 107 0.67 20.83 1.85
C TYR A 107 0.03 19.48 2.14
N HIS A 108 0.03 19.03 3.40
CA HIS A 108 -0.57 17.75 3.78
C HIS A 108 -2.08 17.70 3.58
N GLN A 109 -2.78 18.81 3.78
CA GLN A 109 -4.22 18.91 3.48
C GLN A 109 -4.48 18.68 1.97
N LEU A 110 -3.73 19.37 1.12
CA LEU A 110 -3.82 19.20 -0.33
C LEU A 110 -3.36 17.82 -0.78
N LEU A 111 -2.29 17.30 -0.19
CA LEU A 111 -1.75 15.97 -0.48
C LEU A 111 -2.76 14.88 -0.15
N ALA A 112 -3.47 14.99 0.99
CA ALA A 112 -4.51 14.05 1.37
C ALA A 112 -5.70 14.06 0.39
N LEU A 113 -6.15 15.24 -0.03
CA LEU A 113 -7.20 15.37 -1.05
C LEU A 113 -6.73 14.77 -2.38
N ALA A 114 -5.54 15.12 -2.85
CA ALA A 114 -4.97 14.58 -4.07
C ALA A 114 -4.82 13.05 -3.99
N ALA A 115 -4.40 12.51 -2.84
CA ALA A 115 -4.20 11.07 -2.66
C ALA A 115 -5.52 10.33 -2.67
N THR A 116 -6.56 10.91 -2.07
CA THR A 116 -7.93 10.38 -2.06
C THR A 116 -8.51 10.31 -3.48
N LEU A 117 -8.31 11.36 -4.27
CA LEU A 117 -8.74 11.37 -5.67
C LEU A 117 -7.94 10.35 -6.51
N LEU A 118 -6.62 10.29 -6.30
CA LEU A 118 -5.75 9.38 -7.03
C LEU A 118 -6.06 7.91 -6.72
N ILE A 119 -6.31 7.55 -5.45
CA ILE A 119 -6.69 6.17 -5.09
C ILE A 119 -8.07 5.81 -5.61
N GLY A 120 -9.03 6.74 -5.56
CA GLY A 120 -10.35 6.53 -6.15
C GLY A 120 -10.27 6.30 -7.66
N ALA A 121 -9.48 7.11 -8.37
CA ALA A 121 -9.25 6.96 -9.81
C ALA A 121 -8.54 5.63 -10.14
N TYR A 122 -7.52 5.26 -9.36
CA TYR A 122 -6.80 4.01 -9.53
C TYR A 122 -7.73 2.81 -9.37
N ILE A 123 -8.54 2.76 -8.29
CA ILE A 123 -9.51 1.68 -8.06
C ILE A 123 -10.53 1.61 -9.20
N ALA A 124 -11.10 2.74 -9.62
CA ALA A 124 -12.08 2.76 -10.69
C ALA A 124 -11.50 2.25 -12.02
N LEU A 125 -10.27 2.65 -12.36
CA LEU A 125 -9.59 2.18 -13.57
C LEU A 125 -9.13 0.73 -13.47
N LEU A 126 -8.75 0.28 -12.28
CA LEU A 126 -8.37 -1.09 -12.02
C LEU A 126 -9.47 -2.05 -12.48
N PHE A 127 -10.68 -1.85 -11.95
CA PHE A 127 -11.84 -2.70 -12.22
C PHE A 127 -12.52 -2.47 -13.58
N THR A 128 -12.23 -1.38 -14.28
CA THR A 128 -12.88 -1.08 -15.57
C THR A 128 -11.97 -1.30 -16.78
N ARG A 129 -10.65 -1.24 -16.61
CA ARG A 129 -9.70 -1.23 -17.74
C ARG A 129 -8.40 -2.00 -17.51
N LEU A 130 -8.05 -2.34 -16.26
CA LEU A 130 -6.74 -2.92 -15.96
C LEU A 130 -6.80 -4.39 -15.51
N ASP A 131 -7.98 -4.89 -15.14
CA ASP A 131 -8.29 -6.32 -15.03
C ASP A 131 -8.28 -7.03 -16.41
#